data_AF-A0A8R1HRJ5-F1
#
_entry.id   AF-A0A8R1HRJ5-F1
#
_cell.length_a   1.000
_cell.length_b   1.000
_cell.length_c   1.000
_cell.angle_alpha   90.00
_cell.angle_beta   90.00
_cell.angle_gamma   90.00
#
_symmetry.space_group_name_H-M   'P 1'
#
loop_
_entity.id
_entity.type
_entity.pdbx_description
1 polymer ?
#
loop_
_entity_poly.entity_id
_entity_poly.type
_entity_poly.pdbx_seq_one_letter_code
_entity_poly.pdbx_strand_id
1 'polypeptide(L)'
;MYLSKCTKVSKRPRALSYPWTNWLPSYSEQANLNFKWLLGLSTYGTIWPSLYLVADFFLLLLASCQLAVFRREGEDNDSIYSDGQFIIKAENPNYDFIDTKKSYVDYLKSFFFHYGHWITLMAALAAGIAGTSLFALGYIILTLALLWSGNNLYVMNARLRSFETTLKKWNVLLGYAVFTITAKVCLQVSDWLL
;
A
#
# COMPACT_ATOMS: atom_id res chain seq x y z
N MET A 1 7.68 -22.08 37.41
CA MET A 1 6.21 -21.91 37.45
C MET A 1 5.89 -20.90 36.35
N TYR A 2 5.86 -21.30 35.07
CA TYR A 2 4.65 -21.67 34.32
C TYR A 2 5.03 -22.62 33.16
N LEU A 3 5.27 -23.89 33.48
CA LEU A 3 5.24 -24.98 32.51
C LEU A 3 3.93 -25.74 32.76
N SER A 4 2.81 -25.27 32.22
CA SER A 4 1.62 -26.11 32.03
C SER A 4 0.56 -25.36 31.23
N LYS A 5 0.57 -25.56 29.92
CA LYS A 5 -0.68 -25.63 29.16
C LYS A 5 -0.58 -26.83 28.23
N CYS A 6 -1.24 -27.90 28.65
CA CYS A 6 -1.40 -29.15 27.94
C CYS A 6 -1.82 -28.90 26.48
N THR A 7 -0.91 -29.11 25.55
CA THR A 7 -1.27 -29.40 24.16
C THR A 7 -1.72 -30.86 24.13
N LYS A 8 -3.04 -31.09 24.03
CA LYS A 8 -3.57 -32.41 23.69
C LYS A 8 -3.03 -32.78 22.31
N VAL A 9 -1.98 -33.60 22.28
CA VAL A 9 -1.47 -34.23 21.08
C VAL A 9 -2.54 -35.18 20.57
N SER A 10 -3.29 -34.74 19.55
CA SER A 10 -4.15 -35.61 18.76
C SER A 10 -3.26 -36.65 18.08
N LYS A 11 -3.22 -37.87 18.62
CA LYS A 11 -2.50 -39.01 18.03
C LYS A 11 -3.19 -39.40 16.72
N ARG A 12 -2.72 -38.87 15.59
CA ARG A 12 -3.02 -39.41 14.25
C ARG A 12 -1.95 -40.45 13.86
N PRO A 13 -2.32 -41.54 13.18
CA PRO A 13 -1.38 -42.59 12.80
C PRO A 13 -0.64 -42.19 11.51
N ARG A 14 0.56 -41.63 11.65
CA ARG A 14 1.76 -41.87 10.82
C ARG A 14 2.86 -40.89 11.25
N ALA A 15 4.04 -41.42 11.57
CA ALA A 15 5.24 -40.66 11.90
C ALA A 15 5.89 -40.04 10.64
N LEU A 16 5.08 -39.40 9.78
CA LEU A 16 5.57 -38.73 8.59
C LEU A 16 5.65 -37.23 8.86
N SER A 17 6.88 -36.77 9.15
CA SER A 17 7.21 -35.35 9.18
C SER A 17 7.01 -34.77 7.78
N TYR A 18 6.58 -33.50 7.68
CA TYR A 18 6.50 -32.83 6.39
C TYR A 18 7.89 -32.78 5.72
N PRO A 19 7.99 -32.85 4.38
CA PRO A 19 9.28 -32.81 3.68
C PRO A 19 10.15 -31.60 4.03
N TRP A 20 9.51 -30.46 4.32
CA TRP A 20 10.14 -29.20 4.71
C TRP A 20 10.44 -29.06 6.21
N THR A 21 10.23 -30.12 7.00
CA THR A 21 10.49 -30.05 8.45
C THR A 21 11.97 -29.74 8.72
N ASN A 22 12.87 -30.33 7.92
CA ASN A 22 14.33 -30.27 8.05
C ASN A 22 15.02 -29.43 6.96
N TRP A 23 14.33 -28.51 6.29
CA TRP A 23 14.95 -27.69 5.21
C TRP A 23 16.02 -26.72 5.71
N LEU A 24 15.87 -26.21 6.93
CA LEU A 24 16.76 -25.22 7.53
C LEU A 24 17.29 -25.73 8.89
N PRO A 25 18.07 -26.82 8.92
CA PRO A 25 18.54 -27.43 10.18
C PRO A 25 19.64 -26.59 10.84
N SER A 26 20.33 -25.76 10.07
CA SER A 26 21.43 -24.91 10.55
C SER A 26 20.98 -23.58 11.18
N TYR A 27 19.69 -23.24 11.09
CA TYR A 27 19.13 -21.97 11.56
C TYR A 27 18.28 -22.15 12.82
N SER A 28 17.98 -21.06 13.52
CA SER A 28 17.14 -21.10 14.72
C SER A 28 15.75 -21.69 14.43
N GLU A 29 15.15 -22.36 15.42
CA GLU A 29 13.82 -22.95 15.28
C GLU A 29 12.75 -21.89 14.92
N GLN A 30 12.87 -20.69 15.50
CA GLN A 30 11.99 -19.57 15.20
C GLN A 30 12.14 -19.07 13.76
N ALA A 31 13.37 -18.95 13.25
CA ALA A 31 13.61 -18.59 11.86
C ALA A 31 13.01 -19.60 10.89
N ASN A 32 13.18 -20.89 11.18
CA ASN A 32 12.60 -21.97 10.39
C ASN A 32 11.06 -21.91 10.39
N LEU A 33 10.44 -21.60 11.53
CA LEU A 33 8.99 -21.38 11.63
C LEU A 33 8.51 -20.13 10.87
N ASN A 34 9.23 -19.01 10.98
CA ASN A 34 8.90 -17.77 10.28
C ASN A 34 9.02 -17.92 8.76
N PHE A 35 10.05 -18.63 8.29
CA PHE A 35 10.22 -18.95 6.87
C PHE A 35 9.12 -19.89 6.37
N LYS A 36 8.74 -20.90 7.18
CA LYS A 36 7.58 -21.75 6.88
C LYS A 36 6.29 -20.94 6.79
N TRP A 37 6.10 -19.98 7.68
CA TRP A 37 4.96 -19.07 7.66
C TRP A 37 4.94 -18.19 6.39
N LEU A 38 6.08 -17.60 6.02
CA LEU A 38 6.23 -16.78 4.80
C LEU A 38 5.82 -17.56 3.54
N LEU A 39 6.20 -18.83 3.44
CA LEU A 39 5.86 -19.70 2.32
C LEU A 39 4.47 -20.35 2.41
N GLY A 40 3.72 -20.10 3.49
CA GLY A 40 2.42 -20.73 3.72
C GLY A 40 2.50 -22.25 3.94
N LEU A 41 3.63 -22.76 4.44
CA LEU A 41 3.85 -24.19 4.67
C LEU A 41 3.18 -24.67 5.96
N SER A 42 2.50 -25.82 5.91
CA SER A 42 1.86 -26.41 7.08
C SER A 42 2.88 -27.10 8.00
N THR A 43 2.68 -27.01 9.32
CA THR A 43 3.51 -27.69 10.33
C THR A 43 2.63 -28.26 11.43
N TYR A 44 3.11 -29.31 12.11
CA TYR A 44 2.35 -29.96 13.17
C TYR A 44 2.38 -29.12 14.46
N GLY A 45 1.26 -29.12 15.19
CA GLY A 45 1.20 -28.53 16.54
C GLY A 45 1.19 -27.01 16.63
N THR A 46 1.30 -26.31 15.50
CA THR A 46 1.31 -24.85 15.41
C THR A 46 0.02 -24.39 14.74
N ILE A 47 -0.79 -23.64 15.48
CA ILE A 47 -2.06 -23.09 15.00
C ILE A 47 -1.80 -21.64 14.62
N TRP A 48 -1.86 -21.35 13.32
CA TRP A 48 -1.74 -19.98 12.84
C TRP A 48 -2.99 -19.17 13.17
N PRO A 49 -2.88 -17.89 13.53
CA PRO A 49 -4.04 -17.06 13.79
C PRO A 49 -4.87 -16.90 12.50
N SER A 50 -6.16 -17.20 12.59
CA SER A 50 -7.09 -17.16 11.46
C SER A 50 -7.33 -15.74 10.92
N LEU A 51 -6.96 -14.71 11.68
CA LEU A 51 -7.16 -13.31 11.30
C LEU A 51 -6.45 -12.95 9.98
N TYR A 52 -5.26 -13.50 9.73
CA TYR A 52 -4.52 -13.24 8.48
C TYR A 52 -5.24 -13.82 7.25
N LEU A 53 -5.84 -15.01 7.37
CA LEU A 53 -6.65 -15.59 6.30
C LEU A 53 -7.91 -14.76 6.00
N VAL A 54 -8.50 -14.16 7.04
CA VAL A 54 -9.64 -13.24 6.86
C VAL A 54 -9.20 -11.98 6.10
N ALA A 55 -8.02 -11.44 6.40
CA ALA A 55 -7.46 -10.31 5.66
C ALA A 55 -7.21 -10.65 4.18
N ASP A 56 -6.63 -11.83 3.89
CA ASP A 56 -6.43 -12.31 2.52
C ASP A 56 -7.75 -12.53 1.77
N PHE A 57 -8.78 -13.02 2.47
CA PHE A 57 -10.13 -13.13 1.91
C PHE A 57 -10.69 -11.77 1.48
N PHE A 58 -10.54 -10.73 2.31
CA PHE A 58 -10.98 -9.38 1.94
C PHE A 58 -10.16 -8.79 0.80
N LEU A 59 -8.85 -9.05 0.76
CA LEU A 59 -7.99 -8.63 -0.35
C LEU A 59 -8.46 -9.26 -1.66
N LEU A 60 -8.75 -10.56 -1.66
CA LEU A 60 -9.29 -11.28 -2.83
C LEU A 60 -10.69 -10.79 -3.21
N LEU A 61 -11.55 -10.52 -2.23
CA LEU A 61 -12.88 -9.97 -2.47
C LEU A 61 -12.78 -8.62 -3.18
N LEU A 62 -11.96 -7.69 -2.66
CA LEU A 62 -11.75 -6.37 -3.27
C LEU A 62 -11.13 -6.48 -4.67
N ALA A 63 -10.16 -7.39 -4.87
CA ALA A 63 -9.58 -7.65 -6.19
C ALA A 63 -10.63 -8.20 -7.18
N SER A 64 -11.54 -9.07 -6.73
CA SER A 64 -12.62 -9.61 -7.56
C SER A 64 -13.66 -8.53 -7.92
N CYS A 65 -13.99 -7.64 -6.98
CA CYS A 65 -14.83 -6.48 -7.24
C CYS A 65 -14.19 -5.54 -8.25
N GLN A 66 -12.89 -5.25 -8.11
CA GLN A 66 -12.15 -4.42 -9.07
C GLN A 66 -12.13 -5.04 -10.47
N LEU A 67 -11.91 -6.36 -10.56
CA LEU A 67 -11.99 -7.08 -11.84
C LEU A 67 -13.40 -7.01 -12.45
N ALA A 68 -14.45 -7.07 -11.63
CA ALA A 68 -15.82 -6.91 -12.11
C ALA A 68 -16.09 -5.48 -12.62
N VAL A 69 -15.48 -4.46 -12.02
CA VAL A 69 -15.51 -3.08 -12.53
C VAL A 69 -14.78 -2.99 -13.85
N PHE A 70 -13.55 -3.50 -13.96
CA PHE A 70 -12.79 -3.50 -15.23
C PHE A 70 -13.49 -4.25 -16.37
N ARG A 71 -14.28 -5.29 -16.07
CA ARG A 71 -15.10 -5.98 -17.07
C ARG A 71 -16.32 -5.19 -17.52
N ARG A 72 -16.81 -4.28 -16.69
CA ARG A 72 -17.97 -3.41 -16.97
C ARG A 72 -17.56 -2.08 -17.58
N GLU A 73 -16.34 -1.63 -17.32
CA GLU A 73 -15.71 -0.53 -18.03
C GLU A 73 -15.56 -0.93 -19.51
N GLY A 74 -16.53 -0.54 -20.34
CA GLY A 74 -16.49 -0.74 -21.79
C GLY A 74 -15.58 0.28 -22.50
N GLU A 75 -15.61 0.26 -23.84
CA GLU A 75 -14.85 1.20 -24.70
C GLU A 75 -15.29 2.67 -24.57
N ASP A 76 -16.51 2.92 -24.07
CA ASP A 76 -17.12 4.26 -23.96
C ASP A 76 -16.61 5.08 -22.76
N ASN A 77 -15.55 4.63 -22.07
CA ASN A 77 -14.88 5.42 -21.04
C ASN A 77 -13.97 6.45 -21.70
N ASP A 78 -14.60 7.49 -22.22
CA ASP A 78 -13.91 8.58 -22.86
C ASP A 78 -13.18 9.40 -21.78
N SER A 79 -11.85 9.27 -21.74
CA SER A 79 -11.07 9.93 -20.69
C SER A 79 -11.20 11.45 -20.82
N ILE A 80 -11.16 12.16 -19.68
CA ILE A 80 -11.22 13.64 -19.67
C ILE A 80 -9.98 14.25 -20.35
N TYR A 81 -8.95 13.44 -20.56
CA TYR A 81 -7.73 13.80 -21.29
C TYR A 81 -7.86 13.43 -22.77
N SER A 82 -7.39 14.30 -23.65
CA SER A 82 -7.37 14.01 -25.09
C SER A 82 -6.18 13.10 -25.42
N ASP A 83 -6.45 11.89 -25.93
CA ASP A 83 -5.47 10.96 -26.53
C ASP A 83 -4.09 10.90 -25.87
N GLY A 84 -4.04 10.43 -24.61
CA GLY A 84 -2.79 10.15 -23.90
C GLY A 84 -1.92 11.37 -23.58
N GLN A 85 -2.32 12.56 -24.03
CA GLN A 85 -1.77 13.83 -23.60
C GLN A 85 -2.68 14.33 -22.49
N PHE A 86 -2.13 14.66 -21.33
CA PHE A 86 -2.87 15.18 -20.16
C PHE A 86 -3.45 16.60 -20.40
N ILE A 87 -4.04 16.83 -21.57
CA ILE A 87 -4.73 18.03 -22.03
C ILE A 87 -6.21 17.82 -21.71
N ILE A 88 -6.74 18.67 -20.84
CA ILE A 88 -8.13 18.62 -20.40
C ILE A 88 -9.03 18.98 -21.58
N LYS A 89 -10.05 18.15 -21.87
CA LYS A 89 -11.09 18.49 -22.86
C LYS A 89 -11.72 19.83 -22.48
N ALA A 90 -11.84 20.73 -23.46
CA ALA A 90 -12.34 22.09 -23.23
C ALA A 90 -13.78 22.11 -22.69
N GLU A 91 -14.56 21.08 -22.99
CA GLU A 91 -15.94 20.92 -22.56
C GLU A 91 -16.00 19.99 -21.34
N ASN A 92 -15.97 20.57 -20.14
CA ASN A 92 -16.19 19.82 -18.90
C ASN A 92 -17.71 19.66 -18.70
N PRO A 93 -18.25 18.44 -18.66
CA PRO A 93 -19.68 18.20 -18.45
C PRO A 93 -20.15 18.60 -17.04
N ASN A 94 -19.22 18.80 -16.10
CA ASN A 94 -19.51 19.19 -14.73
C ASN A 94 -19.42 20.71 -14.53
N TYR A 95 -20.36 21.25 -13.76
CA TYR A 95 -20.32 22.65 -13.32
C TYR A 95 -19.16 22.91 -12.34
N ASP A 96 -18.74 24.16 -12.24
CA ASP A 96 -17.71 24.57 -11.28
C ASP A 96 -18.24 24.56 -9.84
N PHE A 97 -17.80 23.56 -9.07
CA PHE A 97 -18.16 23.38 -7.66
C PHE A 97 -17.26 24.17 -6.69
N ILE A 98 -16.16 24.78 -7.18
CA ILE A 98 -15.25 25.58 -6.35
C ILE A 98 -15.83 26.98 -6.15
N ASP A 99 -16.25 27.62 -7.24
CA ASP A 99 -16.82 28.97 -7.19
C ASP A 99 -18.31 28.94 -6.81
N THR A 100 -19.12 28.14 -7.50
CA THR A 100 -20.58 28.07 -7.29
C THR A 100 -20.98 26.88 -6.42
N LYS A 101 -20.98 27.06 -5.09
CA LYS A 101 -21.37 26.02 -4.13
C LYS A 101 -22.89 25.94 -4.01
N LYS A 102 -23.50 24.83 -4.45
CA LYS A 102 -24.98 24.65 -4.45
C LYS A 102 -25.47 23.66 -3.39
N SER A 103 -24.64 22.69 -3.03
CA SER A 103 -24.97 21.63 -2.05
C SER A 103 -23.94 21.53 -0.94
N TYR A 104 -24.32 20.98 0.22
CA TYR A 104 -23.37 20.62 1.28
C TYR A 104 -22.27 19.68 0.79
N VAL A 105 -22.60 18.81 -0.18
CA VAL A 105 -21.63 17.93 -0.86
C VAL A 105 -20.56 18.73 -1.60
N ASP A 106 -20.88 19.91 -2.12
CA ASP A 106 -19.92 20.75 -2.85
C ASP A 106 -18.90 21.40 -1.90
N TYR A 107 -19.32 21.75 -0.69
CA TYR A 107 -18.39 22.20 0.36
C TYR A 107 -17.39 21.10 0.72
N LEU A 108 -17.88 19.88 0.90
CA LEU A 108 -17.05 18.73 1.20
C LEU A 108 -16.10 18.39 0.05
N LYS A 109 -16.59 18.39 -1.20
CA LYS A 109 -15.75 18.20 -2.40
C LYS A 109 -14.65 19.27 -2.46
N SER A 110 -15.02 20.54 -2.37
CA SER A 110 -14.07 21.66 -2.41
C SER A 110 -12.99 21.53 -1.34
N PHE A 111 -13.36 21.12 -0.12
CA PHE A 111 -12.40 20.87 0.95
C PHE A 111 -11.39 19.76 0.60
N PHE A 112 -11.85 18.59 0.16
CA PHE A 112 -10.96 17.48 -0.20
C PHE A 112 -10.05 17.82 -1.39
N PHE A 113 -10.58 18.46 -2.43
CA PHE A 113 -9.79 18.82 -3.61
C PHE A 113 -8.76 19.91 -3.31
N HIS A 114 -9.06 20.86 -2.42
CA HIS A 114 -8.13 21.95 -2.08
C HIS A 114 -7.07 21.51 -1.05
N TYR A 115 -7.47 20.79 0.00
CA TYR A 115 -6.58 20.43 1.11
C TYR A 115 -5.96 19.04 1.01
N GLY A 116 -6.42 18.16 0.11
CA GLY A 116 -5.94 16.78 -0.01
C GLY A 116 -4.43 16.67 -0.25
N HIS A 117 -3.88 17.58 -1.06
CA HIS A 117 -2.43 17.70 -1.27
C HIS A 117 -1.67 17.94 0.05
N TRP A 118 -2.12 18.89 0.86
CA TRP A 118 -1.48 19.21 2.13
C TRP A 118 -1.62 18.07 3.13
N ILE A 119 -2.80 17.45 3.21
CA ILE A 119 -3.07 16.32 4.11
C ILE A 119 -2.13 15.15 3.80
N THR A 120 -1.96 14.81 2.53
CA THR A 120 -1.07 13.72 2.10
C THR A 120 0.41 14.03 2.40
N LEU A 121 0.87 15.26 2.20
CA LEU A 121 2.21 15.67 2.62
C LEU A 121 2.39 15.61 4.14
N MET A 122 1.41 16.05 4.93
CA MET A 122 1.48 15.94 6.39
C MET A 122 1.54 14.47 6.85
N ALA A 123 0.78 13.58 6.21
CA ALA A 123 0.83 12.15 6.51
C ALA A 123 2.20 11.53 6.18
N ALA A 124 2.79 11.89 5.03
CA ALA A 124 4.14 11.45 4.66
C ALA A 124 5.22 11.99 5.62
N LEU A 125 5.10 13.24 6.05
CA LEU A 125 5.98 13.83 7.05
C LEU A 125 5.85 13.13 8.40
N ALA A 126 4.62 12.85 8.85
CA ALA A 126 4.36 12.13 10.08
C ALA A 126 4.96 10.71 10.06
N ALA A 127 4.84 9.99 8.94
CA ALA A 127 5.50 8.70 8.74
C ALA A 127 7.03 8.80 8.81
N GLY A 128 7.60 9.89 8.30
CA GLY A 128 9.03 10.19 8.40
C GLY A 128 9.51 10.50 9.81
N ILE A 129 8.76 11.30 10.59
CA ILE A 129 9.13 11.67 11.96
C ILE A 129 8.91 10.50 12.94
N ALA A 130 7.86 9.70 12.74
CA ALA A 130 7.56 8.56 13.60
C ALA A 130 8.60 7.42 13.50
N GLY A 131 9.36 7.36 12.40
CA GLY A 131 10.37 6.34 12.19
C GLY A 131 11.78 6.79 12.58
N THR A 132 12.56 5.89 13.18
CA THR A 132 13.99 6.09 13.45
C THR A 132 14.91 5.41 12.42
N SER A 133 14.33 4.74 11.42
CA SER A 133 15.06 4.00 10.39
C SER A 133 15.56 4.90 9.24
N LEU A 134 16.55 4.44 8.47
CA LEU A 134 16.99 5.12 7.23
C LEU A 134 15.84 5.38 6.25
N PHE A 135 14.83 4.50 6.21
CA PHE A 135 13.62 4.71 5.42
C PHE A 135 12.81 5.94 5.85
N ALA A 136 12.83 6.26 7.15
CA ALA A 136 12.11 7.40 7.69
C ALA A 136 12.74 8.72 7.23
N LEU A 137 14.08 8.77 7.18
CA LEU A 137 14.83 9.90 6.64
C LEU A 137 14.49 10.16 5.16
N GLY A 138 14.31 9.11 4.35
CA GLY A 138 13.90 9.30 2.97
C GLY A 138 12.48 9.87 2.82
N TYR A 139 11.53 9.50 3.70
CA TYR A 139 10.21 10.14 3.76
C TYR A 139 10.32 11.63 4.09
N ILE A 140 11.18 12.01 5.05
CA ILE A 140 11.40 13.42 5.41
C ILE A 140 11.97 14.19 4.22
N ILE A 141 13.01 13.68 3.57
CA ILE A 141 13.64 14.34 2.42
C ILE A 141 12.65 14.53 1.26
N LEU A 142 11.93 13.47 0.88
CA LEU A 142 10.95 13.53 -0.20
C LEU A 142 9.83 14.52 0.11
N THR A 143 9.33 14.51 1.35
CA THR A 143 8.25 15.41 1.76
C THR A 143 8.71 16.86 1.79
N LEU A 144 9.91 17.15 2.31
CA LEU A 144 10.48 18.51 2.28
C LEU A 144 10.76 18.99 0.85
N ALA A 145 11.24 18.11 -0.04
CA ALA A 145 11.45 18.44 -1.45
C ALA A 145 10.14 18.77 -2.18
N LEU A 146 9.07 18.01 -1.89
CA LEU A 146 7.73 18.28 -2.41
C LEU A 146 7.16 19.59 -1.86
N LEU A 147 7.33 19.85 -0.57
CA LEU A 147 6.86 21.06 0.10
C LEU A 147 7.59 22.31 -0.41
N TRP A 148 8.90 22.21 -0.67
CA TRP A 148 9.68 23.25 -1.34
C TRP A 148 9.15 23.57 -2.75
N SER A 149 8.72 22.55 -3.49
CA SER A 149 8.10 22.72 -4.81
C SER A 149 6.63 23.20 -4.75
N GLY A 150 6.03 23.28 -3.55
CA GLY A 150 4.57 23.31 -3.30
C GLY A 150 3.77 24.36 -4.06
N ASN A 151 4.32 25.56 -4.31
CA ASN A 151 3.57 26.61 -5.02
C ASN A 151 3.57 26.45 -6.55
N ASN A 152 4.61 25.84 -7.14
CA ASN A 152 4.63 25.54 -8.58
C ASN A 152 3.75 24.34 -8.96
N LEU A 153 3.27 23.56 -7.98
CA LEU A 153 2.32 22.47 -8.18
C LEU A 153 0.88 22.98 -8.41
N TYR A 154 0.50 24.10 -7.79
CA TYR A 154 -0.84 24.71 -7.95
C TYR A 154 -0.98 25.55 -9.21
N VAL A 155 0.13 26.08 -9.75
CA VAL A 155 0.14 26.77 -11.04
C VAL A 155 0.08 25.72 -12.16
N MET A 156 -1.04 25.01 -12.19
CA MET A 156 -1.36 23.97 -13.14
C MET A 156 -1.83 24.65 -14.41
N ASN A 157 -0.92 25.29 -15.14
CA ASN A 157 -1.25 25.82 -16.45
C ASN A 157 -1.45 24.62 -17.40
N ALA A 158 -2.71 24.37 -17.77
CA ALA A 158 -3.11 23.29 -18.67
C ALA A 158 -2.37 23.34 -20.03
N ARG A 159 -1.88 24.51 -20.44
CA ARG A 159 -1.09 24.71 -21.67
C ARG A 159 0.36 24.19 -21.57
N LEU A 160 0.91 23.99 -20.36
CA LEU A 160 2.35 23.80 -20.11
C LEU A 160 2.75 22.38 -19.68
N ARG A 161 1.91 21.36 -19.87
CA ARG A 161 2.19 19.95 -19.45
C ARG A 161 2.50 19.79 -17.95
N SER A 162 2.10 20.76 -17.11
CA SER A 162 2.40 20.81 -15.67
C SER A 162 1.79 19.65 -14.86
N PHE A 163 0.71 19.05 -15.36
CA PHE A 163 0.06 17.92 -14.68
C PHE A 163 0.93 16.64 -14.69
N GLU A 164 1.65 16.37 -15.79
CA GLU A 164 2.49 15.19 -15.92
C GLU A 164 3.67 15.23 -14.94
N THR A 165 4.30 16.41 -14.79
CA THR A 165 5.42 16.59 -13.84
C THR A 165 4.96 16.45 -12.40
N THR A 166 3.75 16.92 -12.10
CA THR A 166 3.09 16.75 -10.81
C THR A 166 2.83 15.26 -10.52
N LEU A 167 2.18 14.55 -11.44
CA LEU A 167 1.93 13.12 -11.32
C LEU A 167 3.22 12.31 -11.13
N LYS A 168 4.30 12.64 -11.88
CA LYS A 168 5.59 11.97 -11.70
C LYS A 168 6.13 12.11 -10.28
N LYS A 169 6.03 13.29 -9.68
CA LYS A 169 6.47 13.52 -8.29
C LYS A 169 5.65 12.68 -7.29
N TRP A 170 4.33 12.58 -7.49
CA TRP A 170 3.46 11.72 -6.69
C TRP A 170 3.76 10.23 -6.87
N ASN A 171 4.01 9.80 -8.11
CA ASN A 171 4.41 8.43 -8.41
C ASN A 171 5.77 8.08 -7.78
N VAL A 172 6.71 9.03 -7.68
CA VAL A 172 7.96 8.84 -6.94
C VAL A 172 7.70 8.64 -5.45
N LEU A 173 6.81 9.44 -4.84
CA LEU A 173 6.44 9.28 -3.44
C LEU A 173 5.76 7.92 -3.19
N LEU A 174 4.83 7.51 -4.06
CA LEU A 174 4.15 6.22 -3.98
C LEU A 174 5.12 5.05 -4.19
N GLY A 175 5.99 5.16 -5.19
CA GLY A 175 7.03 4.17 -5.47
C GLY A 175 8.01 4.02 -4.30
N TYR A 176 8.37 5.13 -3.65
CA TYR A 176 9.15 5.09 -2.42
C TYR A 176 8.41 4.33 -1.31
N ALA A 177 7.11 4.57 -1.14
CA ALA A 177 6.33 3.86 -0.12
C ALA A 177 6.35 2.34 -0.33
N VAL A 178 6.08 1.89 -1.56
CA VAL A 178 6.16 0.46 -1.93
C VAL A 178 7.57 -0.09 -1.69
N PHE A 179 8.61 0.65 -2.12
CA PHE A 179 10.00 0.27 -1.89
C PHE A 179 10.31 0.08 -0.40
N THR A 180 9.87 1.00 0.47
CA THR A 180 10.13 0.87 1.92
C THR A 180 9.44 -0.34 2.54
N ILE A 181 8.23 -0.69 2.08
CA ILE A 181 7.53 -1.90 2.54
C ILE A 181 8.32 -3.14 2.11
N THR A 182 8.65 -3.24 0.83
CA THR A 182 9.41 -4.39 0.29
C THR A 182 10.78 -4.51 0.97
N ALA A 183 11.52 -3.42 1.13
CA ALA A 183 12.83 -3.43 1.77
C ALA A 183 12.76 -3.88 3.23
N LYS A 184 11.73 -3.46 3.99
CA LYS A 184 11.52 -3.95 5.36
C LYS A 184 11.24 -5.45 5.40
N VAL A 185 10.43 -5.96 4.48
CA VAL A 185 10.17 -7.40 4.37
C VAL A 185 11.46 -8.16 4.02
N CYS A 186 12.25 -7.68 3.06
CA CYS A 186 13.53 -8.30 2.72
C CYS A 186 14.50 -8.33 3.91
N LEU A 187 14.60 -7.22 4.66
CA LEU A 187 15.44 -7.15 5.86
C LEU A 187 14.97 -8.12 6.94
N GLN A 188 13.66 -8.23 7.15
CA GLN A 188 13.08 -9.18 8.09
C GLN A 188 13.40 -10.64 7.71
N VAL A 189 13.38 -10.98 6.42
CA VAL A 189 13.78 -12.31 5.95
C VAL A 189 15.28 -12.55 6.15
N SER A 190 16.13 -11.55 5.89
CA SER A 190 17.57 -11.70 6.11
C SER A 190 17.94 -11.88 7.58
N ASP A 191 17.22 -11.21 8.49
CA ASP A 191 17.41 -11.34 9.94
C ASP A 191 17.09 -12.75 10.43
N TRP A 192 16.13 -13.45 9.79
CA TRP A 192 15.86 -14.85 10.10
C TRP A 192 16.98 -15.81 9.63
N LEU A 193 17.74 -15.43 8.60
CA LEU A 193 18.75 -16.27 7.96
C LEU A 193 20.19 -15.96 8.41
N LEU A 194 20.36 -15.15 9.45
CA LEU A 194 21.64 -14.89 10.12
C LEU A 194 21.67 -15.55 11.49
#